data_AF-A0A0K8QWE3-F1
#
_entry.id   AF-A0A0K8QWE3-F1
#
_cell.length_a   1.000
_cell.length_b   1.000
_cell.length_c   1.000
_cell.angle_alpha   90.00
_cell.angle_beta   90.00
_cell.angle_gamma   90.00
#
_symmetry.space_group_name_H-M   'P 1'
#
loop_
_entity.id
_entity.type
_entity.pdbx_description
1 polymer ?
#
loop_
_entity_poly.entity_id
_entity_poly.type
_entity_poly.pdbx_seq_one_letter_code
_entity_poly.pdbx_strand_id
1 'polypeptide(L)'
;MDIANAVGISPSEVSEALNRCKIAKLIDSKKRKVNINSFAEFLIYGLKYVFPTEPGAIVKGIPTAHSASPIKEHISSDTDVYVWANAKGTHRGQAIEPLYKTLPQLVQEDKLFYELLVIVDTIRVGRVREIQIAIDELNKRVKNA
;
A
#
# COMPACT_ATOMS: atom_id res chain seq x y z
N MET A 1 -9.86 12.40 13.63
CA MET A 1 -10.43 11.14 13.11
C MET A 1 -9.73 9.99 13.83
N ASP A 2 -10.46 9.01 14.33
CA ASP A 2 -9.85 7.81 14.94
C ASP A 2 -9.25 6.92 13.82
N ILE A 3 -8.07 6.32 14.07
CA ILE A 3 -7.36 5.47 13.12
C ILE A 3 -8.29 4.32 12.68
N ALA A 4 -9.01 3.72 13.62
CA ALA A 4 -9.97 2.65 13.36
C ALA A 4 -10.98 3.01 12.26
N ASN A 5 -11.57 4.20 12.35
CA ASN A 5 -12.53 4.69 11.36
C ASN A 5 -11.86 5.02 10.02
N ALA A 6 -10.65 5.58 10.04
CA ALA A 6 -9.93 5.96 8.82
C ALA A 6 -9.55 4.75 7.96
N VAL A 7 -9.25 3.59 8.58
CA VAL A 7 -8.86 2.37 7.83
C VAL A 7 -9.94 1.28 7.84
N GLY A 8 -11.10 1.52 8.45
CA GLY A 8 -12.22 0.57 8.51
C GLY A 8 -11.86 -0.71 9.27
N ILE A 9 -11.09 -0.59 10.35
CA ILE A 9 -10.65 -1.69 11.22
C ILE A 9 -11.20 -1.47 12.62
N SER A 10 -11.50 -2.54 13.37
CA SER A 10 -11.99 -2.40 14.74
C SER A 10 -10.94 -1.75 15.67
N PRO A 11 -11.36 -1.01 16.71
CA PRO A 11 -10.43 -0.42 17.67
C PRO A 11 -9.52 -1.44 18.36
N SER A 12 -10.01 -2.66 18.61
CA SER A 12 -9.23 -3.74 19.21
C SER A 12 -8.10 -4.20 18.28
N GLU A 13 -8.39 -4.41 16.99
CA GLU A 13 -7.40 -4.82 16.01
C GLU A 13 -6.35 -3.72 15.78
N VAL A 14 -6.75 -2.44 15.77
CA VAL A 14 -5.80 -1.32 15.74
C VAL A 14 -4.88 -1.34 16.96
N SER A 15 -5.42 -1.54 18.16
CA SER A 15 -4.62 -1.59 19.40
C SER A 15 -3.59 -2.72 19.38
N GLU A 16 -3.99 -3.90 18.91
CA GLU A 16 -3.12 -5.07 18.75
C GLU A 16 -2.05 -4.85 17.68
N ALA A 17 -2.43 -4.29 16.52
CA ALA A 17 -1.49 -3.93 15.45
C ALA A 17 -0.44 -2.92 15.95
N LEU A 18 -0.85 -1.86 16.64
CA LEU A 18 0.08 -0.91 17.25
C LEU A 18 0.96 -1.56 18.32
N ASN A 19 0.48 -2.59 19.02
CA ASN A 19 1.32 -3.35 19.95
C ASN A 19 2.41 -4.14 19.22
N ARG A 20 2.07 -4.82 18.13
CA ARG A 20 3.02 -5.53 17.26
C ARG A 20 4.05 -4.57 16.66
N CYS A 21 3.61 -3.42 16.15
CA CYS A 21 4.49 -2.37 15.63
C CYS A 21 5.46 -1.83 16.68
N LYS A 22 5.02 -1.67 17.94
CA LYS A 22 5.88 -1.27 19.05
C LYS A 22 6.95 -2.32 19.35
N ILE A 23 6.57 -3.60 19.42
CA ILE A 23 7.51 -4.71 19.65
C ILE A 23 8.56 -4.78 18.52
N ALA A 24 8.11 -4.60 17.28
CA ALA A 24 8.97 -4.56 16.09
C ALA A 24 9.78 -3.24 15.94
N LYS A 25 9.66 -2.29 16.88
CA LYS A 25 10.32 -0.98 16.84
C LYS A 25 9.97 -0.12 15.63
N LEU A 26 8.81 -0.35 15.00
CA LEU A 26 8.30 0.47 13.89
C LEU A 26 7.66 1.78 14.38
N ILE A 27 7.25 1.81 15.65
CA ILE A 27 6.73 3.00 16.33
C ILE A 27 7.39 3.18 17.70
N ASP A 28 7.27 4.38 18.28
CA ASP A 28 7.79 4.68 19.60
C ASP A 28 7.06 3.90 20.72
N SER A 29 7.68 3.87 21.91
CA SER A 29 7.15 3.14 23.07
C SER A 29 5.77 3.64 23.54
N LYS A 30 5.45 4.90 23.21
CA LYS A 30 4.17 5.56 23.50
C LYS A 30 3.12 5.34 22.40
N LYS A 31 3.45 4.64 21.30
CA LYS A 31 2.58 4.38 20.14
C LYS A 31 2.04 5.66 19.47
N ARG A 32 2.80 6.75 19.49
CA ARG A 32 2.42 8.08 18.99
C ARG A 32 3.27 8.54 17.80
N LYS A 33 4.46 7.99 17.61
CA LYS A 33 5.36 8.38 16.53
C LYS A 33 5.85 7.17 15.76
N VAL A 34 5.91 7.30 14.43
CA VAL A 34 6.51 6.30 13.55
C VAL A 34 8.02 6.45 13.57
N ASN A 35 8.74 5.34 13.72
CA ASN A 35 10.18 5.31 13.51
C ASN A 35 10.44 5.17 12.01
N ILE A 36 10.50 6.32 11.33
CA ILE A 36 10.51 6.42 9.86
C ILE A 36 11.55 5.50 9.21
N ASN A 37 12.77 5.44 9.74
CA ASN A 37 13.82 4.60 9.16
C ASN A 37 13.47 3.10 9.23
N SER A 38 13.11 2.59 10.41
CA SER A 38 12.72 1.18 10.60
C SER A 38 11.45 0.82 9.82
N PHE A 39 10.50 1.76 9.74
CA PHE A 39 9.27 1.55 8.98
C PHE A 39 9.51 1.50 7.48
N ALA A 40 10.30 2.42 6.94
CA ALA A 40 10.69 2.40 5.53
C ALA A 40 11.49 1.13 5.17
N GLU A 41 12.43 0.73 6.03
CA GLU A 41 13.18 -0.52 5.86
C GLU A 41 12.23 -1.73 5.78
N PHE A 42 11.25 -1.82 6.69
CA PHE A 42 10.26 -2.88 6.68
C PHE A 42 9.40 -2.85 5.40
N LEU A 43 8.92 -1.68 4.98
CA LEU A 43 8.11 -1.57 3.76
C LEU A 43 8.89 -2.02 2.52
N ILE A 44 10.15 -1.62 2.40
CA ILE A 44 10.99 -1.90 1.23
C ILE A 44 11.43 -3.36 1.19
N TYR A 45 11.88 -3.91 2.33
CA TYR A 45 12.56 -5.20 2.35
C TYR A 45 11.78 -6.32 3.02
N GLY A 46 10.84 -6.01 3.92
CA GLY A 46 10.09 -7.00 4.70
C GLY A 46 8.70 -7.29 4.13
N LEU A 47 7.96 -6.26 3.73
CA LEU A 47 6.52 -6.36 3.50
C LEU A 47 6.13 -7.40 2.44
N LYS A 48 6.88 -7.48 1.34
CA LYS A 48 6.62 -8.46 0.26
C LYS A 48 6.70 -9.92 0.71
N TYR A 49 7.43 -10.22 1.79
CA TYR A 49 7.56 -11.58 2.33
C TYR A 49 6.48 -11.93 3.35
N VAL A 50 5.99 -10.94 4.11
CA VAL A 50 4.94 -11.14 5.12
C VAL A 50 3.53 -10.98 4.55
N PHE A 51 3.38 -10.23 3.46
CA PHE A 51 2.13 -10.05 2.71
C PHE A 51 2.37 -10.27 1.21
N PRO A 52 2.76 -11.48 0.78
CA PRO A 52 2.94 -11.76 -0.64
C PRO A 52 1.61 -11.61 -1.40
N THR A 53 1.69 -11.26 -2.67
CA THR A 53 0.54 -11.22 -3.58
C THR A 53 1.02 -11.53 -4.99
N GLU A 54 0.17 -12.17 -5.77
CA GLU A 54 0.46 -12.56 -7.15
C GLU A 54 -0.68 -12.09 -8.07
N PRO A 55 -0.39 -11.73 -9.34
CA PRO A 55 -1.43 -11.36 -10.30
C PRO A 55 -2.38 -12.52 -10.58
N GLY A 56 -3.67 -12.30 -10.33
CA GLY A 56 -4.74 -13.26 -10.53
C GLY A 56 -5.55 -13.03 -11.81
N ALA A 57 -6.82 -13.42 -11.77
CA ALA A 57 -7.75 -13.31 -12.89
C ALA A 57 -7.99 -11.85 -13.31
N ILE A 58 -8.34 -11.65 -14.58
CA ILE A 58 -8.71 -10.33 -15.10
C ILE A 58 -10.10 -9.95 -14.61
N VAL A 59 -10.18 -8.93 -13.77
CA VAL A 59 -11.43 -8.43 -13.18
C VAL A 59 -11.56 -6.93 -13.37
N LYS A 60 -12.75 -6.39 -13.09
CA LYS A 60 -12.97 -4.96 -12.96
C LYS A 60 -12.57 -4.51 -11.55
N GLY A 61 -11.83 -3.41 -11.46
CA GLY A 61 -11.29 -2.97 -10.18
C GLY A 61 -10.71 -1.56 -10.17
N ILE A 62 -10.21 -1.18 -9.00
CA ILE A 62 -9.50 0.07 -8.77
C ILE A 62 -8.02 -0.19 -9.07
N PRO A 63 -7.37 0.59 -9.94
CA PRO A 63 -5.97 0.38 -10.27
C PRO A 63 -5.08 0.47 -9.03
N THR A 64 -3.99 -0.27 -8.99
CA THR A 64 -2.99 -0.24 -7.91
C THR A 64 -1.61 -0.58 -8.49
N ALA A 65 -0.60 -0.65 -7.63
CA ALA A 65 0.78 -0.94 -8.01
C ALA A 65 1.25 0.01 -9.14
N HIS A 66 1.98 -0.51 -10.12
CA HIS A 66 2.48 0.29 -11.23
C HIS A 66 1.36 0.90 -12.10
N SER A 67 0.13 0.40 -12.02
CA SER A 67 -1.01 0.88 -12.82
C SER A 67 -1.69 2.14 -12.27
N ALA A 68 -1.27 2.62 -11.11
CA ALA A 68 -1.82 3.82 -10.48
C ALA A 68 -0.75 4.88 -10.21
N SER A 69 -1.20 6.11 -9.96
CA SER A 69 -0.31 7.22 -9.54
C SER A 69 0.26 6.93 -8.14
N PRO A 70 1.52 7.27 -7.86
CA PRO A 70 2.43 8.04 -8.74
C PRO A 70 3.22 7.18 -9.75
N ILE A 71 3.23 5.85 -9.59
CA ILE A 71 4.15 4.98 -10.33
C ILE A 71 3.86 5.01 -11.84
N LYS A 72 2.58 5.05 -12.22
CA LYS A 72 2.16 5.05 -13.63
C LYS A 72 2.72 6.23 -14.44
N GLU A 73 3.11 7.33 -13.78
CA GLU A 73 3.67 8.51 -14.43
C GLU A 73 5.09 8.28 -14.96
N HIS A 74 5.77 7.23 -14.47
CA HIS A 74 7.16 6.91 -14.78
C HIS A 74 7.33 5.72 -15.73
N ILE A 75 6.21 5.13 -16.18
CA ILE A 75 6.18 3.91 -16.99
C ILE A 75 5.34 4.10 -18.26
N SER A 76 5.60 3.27 -19.26
CA SER A 76 4.83 3.27 -20.52
C SER A 76 3.45 2.64 -20.35
N SER A 77 2.50 3.05 -21.20
CA SER A 77 1.11 2.61 -21.19
C SER A 77 0.90 1.13 -21.56
N ASP A 78 1.89 0.47 -22.17
CA ASP A 78 1.81 -0.92 -22.64
C ASP A 78 2.17 -1.94 -21.54
N THR A 79 1.92 -1.59 -20.28
CA THR A 79 2.17 -2.47 -19.13
C THR A 79 0.90 -3.18 -18.69
N ASP A 80 1.05 -4.37 -18.09
CA ASP A 80 -0.08 -5.09 -17.51
C ASP A 80 -0.82 -4.19 -16.50
N VAL A 81 -2.14 -4.27 -16.41
CA VAL A 81 -2.90 -3.47 -15.44
C VAL A 81 -3.19 -4.31 -14.21
N TYR A 82 -2.77 -3.85 -13.03
CA TYR A 82 -3.11 -4.44 -11.74
C TYR A 82 -4.23 -3.64 -11.07
N VAL A 83 -5.19 -4.38 -10.52
CA VAL A 83 -6.35 -3.79 -9.84
C VAL A 83 -6.64 -4.51 -8.54
N TRP A 84 -7.22 -3.79 -7.58
CA TRP A 84 -8.02 -4.41 -6.53
C TRP A 84 -9.44 -4.64 -7.04
N ALA A 85 -9.93 -5.88 -6.96
CA ALA A 85 -11.28 -6.23 -7.39
C ALA A 85 -12.32 -5.35 -6.70
N ASN A 86 -13.09 -4.57 -7.47
CA ASN A 86 -14.11 -3.68 -6.94
C ASN A 86 -15.12 -3.33 -8.04
N ALA A 87 -16.41 -3.50 -7.75
CA ALA A 87 -17.51 -3.20 -8.69
C ALA A 87 -17.54 -1.73 -9.14
N LYS A 88 -17.12 -0.81 -8.27
CA LYS A 88 -17.01 0.64 -8.54
C LYS A 88 -15.72 1.02 -9.30
N GLY A 89 -14.82 0.06 -9.54
CA GLY A 89 -13.59 0.27 -10.28
C GLY A 89 -13.82 0.74 -11.72
N THR A 90 -12.85 1.44 -12.30
CA THR A 90 -12.94 1.96 -13.68
C THR A 90 -12.05 1.22 -14.67
N HIS A 91 -11.18 0.33 -14.17
CA HIS A 91 -10.19 -0.38 -14.98
C HIS A 91 -10.46 -1.88 -14.99
N ARG A 92 -10.02 -2.55 -16.05
CA ARG A 92 -9.91 -4.02 -16.10
C ARG A 92 -8.44 -4.40 -16.07
N GLY A 93 -8.09 -5.37 -15.23
CA GLY A 93 -6.72 -5.80 -15.03
C GLY A 93 -6.63 -7.05 -14.18
N GLN A 94 -5.44 -7.59 -14.01
CA GLN A 94 -5.19 -8.72 -13.12
C GLN A 94 -5.46 -8.30 -11.67
N ALA A 95 -6.24 -9.10 -10.96
CA ALA A 95 -6.53 -8.87 -9.57
C ALA A 95 -5.27 -9.12 -8.72
N ILE A 96 -4.93 -8.21 -7.81
CA ILE A 96 -4.00 -8.50 -6.72
C ILE A 96 -4.72 -8.33 -5.39
N GLU A 97 -4.34 -9.13 -4.39
CA GLU A 97 -4.96 -9.06 -3.06
C GLU A 97 -4.52 -7.78 -2.32
N PRO A 98 -5.46 -6.91 -1.91
CA PRO A 98 -5.12 -5.73 -1.11
C PRO A 98 -4.57 -6.14 0.26
N LEU A 99 -3.80 -5.27 0.90
CA LEU A 99 -3.30 -5.53 2.26
C LEU A 99 -4.44 -5.76 3.27
N TYR A 100 -5.62 -5.20 3.00
CA TYR A 100 -6.82 -5.44 3.78
C TYR A 100 -8.08 -5.24 2.95
N LYS A 101 -9.10 -6.06 3.19
CA LYS A 101 -10.33 -6.14 2.37
C LYS A 101 -11.13 -4.84 2.24
N THR A 102 -10.98 -3.92 3.19
CA THR A 102 -11.71 -2.63 3.19
C THR A 102 -11.03 -1.56 2.35
N LEU A 103 -9.75 -1.71 2.04
CA LEU A 103 -8.96 -0.68 1.36
C LEU A 103 -9.58 -0.25 0.02
N PRO A 104 -10.03 -1.16 -0.87
CA PRO A 104 -10.59 -0.73 -2.15
C PRO A 104 -11.83 0.15 -1.99
N GLN A 105 -12.57 0.10 -0.87
CA GLN A 105 -13.71 0.99 -0.66
C GLN A 105 -13.30 2.35 -0.05
N LEU A 106 -12.21 2.39 0.73
CA LEU A 106 -11.82 3.56 1.52
C LEU A 106 -10.89 4.54 0.80
N VAL A 107 -10.12 4.07 -0.19
CA VAL A 107 -9.10 4.87 -0.88
C VAL A 107 -9.63 6.05 -1.70
N GLN A 108 -10.95 6.16 -1.89
CA GLN A 108 -11.54 7.26 -2.66
C GLN A 108 -11.53 8.60 -1.91
N GLU A 109 -11.39 8.57 -0.58
CA GLU A 109 -11.53 9.77 0.26
C GLU A 109 -10.20 10.48 0.52
N ASP A 110 -9.06 9.77 0.42
CA ASP A 110 -7.74 10.31 0.72
C ASP A 110 -6.72 9.92 -0.37
N LYS A 111 -6.35 10.91 -1.19
CA LYS A 111 -5.39 10.77 -2.30
C LYS A 111 -4.00 10.36 -1.81
N LEU A 112 -3.52 10.92 -0.70
CA LEU A 112 -2.18 10.60 -0.19
C LEU A 112 -2.15 9.17 0.34
N PHE A 113 -3.19 8.77 1.07
CA PHE A 113 -3.31 7.40 1.56
C PHE A 113 -3.36 6.38 0.41
N TYR A 114 -4.16 6.66 -0.63
CA TYR A 114 -4.20 5.83 -1.83
C TYR A 114 -2.84 5.72 -2.51
N GLU A 115 -2.14 6.84 -2.74
CA GLU A 115 -0.80 6.82 -3.36
C GLU A 115 0.22 6.02 -2.54
N LEU A 116 0.17 6.08 -1.21
CA LEU A 116 1.04 5.28 -0.35
C LEU A 116 0.76 3.78 -0.51
N LEU A 117 -0.51 3.38 -0.61
CA LEU A 117 -0.87 1.98 -0.87
C LEU A 117 -0.43 1.52 -2.26
N VAL A 118 -0.54 2.38 -3.27
CA VAL A 118 -0.06 2.12 -4.64
C VAL A 118 1.45 1.85 -4.65
N ILE A 119 2.23 2.70 -3.98
CA ILE A 119 3.68 2.54 -3.83
C ILE A 119 3.99 1.19 -3.15
N VAL A 120 3.29 0.90 -2.06
CA VAL A 120 3.50 -0.32 -1.29
C VAL A 120 3.15 -1.57 -2.10
N ASP A 121 2.05 -1.57 -2.84
CA ASP A 121 1.71 -2.70 -3.73
C ASP A 121 2.73 -2.87 -4.86
N THR A 122 3.28 -1.77 -5.38
CA THR A 122 4.37 -1.84 -6.37
C THR A 122 5.59 -2.54 -5.80
N ILE A 123 5.94 -2.31 -4.53
CA ILE A 123 7.03 -3.03 -3.85
C ILE A 123 6.72 -4.53 -3.71
N ARG A 124 5.45 -4.89 -3.52
CA ARG A 124 5.00 -6.29 -3.32
C ARG A 124 5.01 -7.12 -4.61
N VAL A 125 4.59 -6.54 -5.74
CA VAL A 125 4.30 -7.30 -6.98
C VAL A 125 4.92 -6.72 -8.26
N GLY A 126 5.57 -5.55 -8.18
CA GLY A 126 6.15 -4.89 -9.34
C GLY A 126 7.43 -5.54 -9.86
N ARG A 127 7.84 -5.15 -11.06
CA ARG A 127 9.12 -5.50 -11.67
C ARG A 127 10.25 -4.66 -11.09
N VAL A 128 11.50 -5.07 -11.30
CA VAL A 128 12.70 -4.40 -10.74
C VAL A 128 12.69 -2.87 -10.97
N ARG A 129 12.34 -2.42 -12.18
CA ARG A 129 12.27 -0.98 -12.51
C ARG A 129 11.16 -0.26 -11.74
N GLU A 130 9.98 -0.86 -11.63
CA GLU A 130 8.83 -0.28 -10.93
C GLU A 130 9.08 -0.22 -9.42
N ILE A 131 9.69 -1.27 -8.85
CA ILE A 131 10.11 -1.30 -7.45
C ILE A 131 11.10 -0.17 -7.15
N GLN A 132 12.08 0.07 -8.03
CA GLN A 132 13.04 1.17 -7.82
C GLN A 132 12.34 2.53 -7.78
N ILE A 133 11.41 2.78 -8.71
CA ILE A 133 10.60 4.01 -8.72
C ILE A 133 9.76 4.11 -7.43
N ALA A 134 9.15 3.01 -6.98
CA ALA A 134 8.35 2.98 -5.77
C ALA A 134 9.18 3.27 -4.52
N ILE A 135 10.42 2.76 -4.43
CA ILE A 135 11.34 3.08 -3.33
C ILE A 135 11.66 4.58 -3.32
N ASP A 136 11.91 5.19 -4.48
CA ASP A 136 12.20 6.61 -4.58
C ASP A 136 10.97 7.46 -4.17
N GLU A 137 9.78 7.10 -4.65
CA GLU A 137 8.52 7.78 -4.30
C GLU A 137 8.13 7.60 -2.82
N LEU A 138 8.43 6.42 -2.22
CA LEU A 138 8.24 6.16 -0.80
C LEU A 138 9.13 7.08 0.04
N ASN A 139 10.42 7.17 -0.31
CA ASN A 139 11.38 8.01 0.40
C ASN A 139 11.00 9.50 0.35
N LYS A 140 10.49 9.99 -0.79
CA LYS A 140 10.01 11.38 -0.92
C LYS A 140 8.82 11.68 0.00
N ARG A 141 7.92 10.73 0.20
CA ARG A 141 6.69 10.92 1.01
C ARG A 141 6.93 10.72 2.50
N VAL A 142 7.65 9.67 2.87
CA VAL A 142 7.77 9.24 4.28
C VAL A 142 8.85 10.03 5.03
N LYS A 143 9.92 10.50 4.37
CA LYS A 143 10.95 11.32 5.03
C LYS A 143 10.51 12.75 5.35
N ASN A 144 9.41 13.20 4.73
CA ASN A 144 8.86 14.54 4.89
C ASN A 144 7.54 14.55 5.70
N ALA A 145 7.14 13.42 6.27
CA ALA A 145 5.90 13.22 7.01
C ALA A 145 6.08 13.32 8.54
#